data_AF-A0A8B7E6R3-F1
#
_entry.id   AF-A0A8B7E6R3-F1
#
_cell.length_a   1.000
_cell.length_b   1.000
_cell.length_c   1.000
_cell.angle_alpha   90.00
_cell.angle_beta   90.00
_cell.angle_gamma   90.00
#
_symmetry.space_group_name_H-M   'P 1'
#
loop_
_entity.id
_entity.type
_entity.pdbx_description
1 polymer ?
#
loop_
_entity_poly.entity_id
_entity_poly.type
_entity_poly.pdbx_seq_one_letter_code
_entity_poly.pdbx_strand_id
1 'polypeptide(L)'
;MAVECLCKDNSDLLHPEKAEFAAKKLTIKPTSVEPEKAFSAMRYGMFVDENGMNETRKWETHEFNFDNIFEAMTTLFVVMTFEGWPGILYNAIDSKGVDVGPVKDNRPLVAIYFVIYIIIIAFFMVNIFVGFVIVTFKSEGEEEFKNCELDKNQRNCIDYVLNIRPVSRFVPQHKVQYHIWRIVTSKQFEYMIFGFIVGNTIVLAGQ
;
A
#
# COMPACT_ATOMS: atom_id res chain seq x y z
N MET A 1 21.35 -20.76 2.01
CA MET A 1 22.37 -20.78 3.09
C MET A 1 23.45 -19.79 2.67
N ALA A 2 23.26 -18.53 3.03
CA ALA A 2 24.09 -17.43 2.57
C ALA A 2 25.33 -17.31 3.45
N VAL A 3 26.47 -17.23 2.77
CA VAL A 3 27.83 -17.13 3.30
C VAL A 3 27.86 -16.15 4.47
N GLU A 4 28.22 -16.67 5.65
CA GLU A 4 28.48 -15.89 6.85
C GLU A 4 29.51 -14.80 6.52
N CYS A 5 29.03 -13.55 6.49
CA CYS A 5 29.87 -12.36 6.53
C CYS A 5 30.79 -12.44 7.75
N LEU A 6 32.07 -12.71 7.51
CA LEU A 6 33.17 -12.61 8.47
C LEU A 6 33.46 -11.15 8.86
N CYS A 7 32.45 -10.41 9.32
CA CYS A 7 32.59 -9.15 10.04
C CYS A 7 31.49 -9.11 11.11
N LYS A 8 31.57 -10.03 12.08
CA LYS A 8 30.53 -10.18 13.10
C LYS A 8 30.52 -9.02 14.09
N ASP A 9 31.63 -8.28 14.28
CA ASP A 9 31.61 -7.01 15.02
C ASP A 9 32.88 -6.17 14.83
N ASN A 10 32.72 -4.85 14.78
CA ASN A 10 33.83 -3.88 14.75
C ASN A 10 34.53 -3.75 16.12
N SER A 11 33.98 -4.36 17.18
CA SER A 11 34.61 -4.47 18.50
C SER A 11 35.63 -5.61 18.59
N ASP A 12 35.61 -6.59 17.67
CA ASP A 12 36.64 -7.64 17.60
C ASP A 12 37.97 -7.13 17.03
N LEU A 13 37.99 -5.91 16.46
CA LEU A 13 39.20 -5.23 15.98
C LEU A 13 39.98 -4.50 17.11
N LEU A 14 39.43 -4.40 18.33
CA LEU A 14 40.16 -3.87 19.48
C LEU A 14 41.13 -4.88 20.13
N HIS A 15 41.03 -6.17 19.79
CA HIS A 15 41.95 -7.21 20.27
C HIS A 15 42.92 -7.62 19.14
N PRO A 16 44.23 -7.30 19.27
CA PRO A 16 45.21 -7.52 18.19
C PRO A 16 45.37 -9.00 17.79
N GLU A 17 45.02 -9.93 18.66
CA GLU A 17 45.15 -11.38 18.42
C GLU A 17 44.09 -11.95 17.44
N LYS A 18 42.89 -11.36 17.38
CA LYS A 18 41.80 -11.83 16.50
C LYS A 18 41.92 -11.28 15.07
N ALA A 19 42.55 -10.11 14.93
CA ALA A 19 42.89 -9.52 13.63
C ALA A 19 43.88 -10.40 12.84
N GLU A 20 44.80 -11.08 13.53
CA GLU A 20 45.78 -11.97 12.92
C GLU A 20 45.14 -13.23 12.32
N PHE A 21 44.11 -13.80 12.97
CA PHE A 21 43.42 -15.01 12.47
C PHE A 21 42.58 -14.73 11.21
N ALA A 22 41.95 -13.54 11.13
CA ALA A 22 41.26 -13.08 9.92
C ALA A 22 42.25 -12.78 8.77
N ALA A 23 43.39 -12.17 9.09
CA ALA A 23 44.48 -11.89 8.14
C ALA A 23 45.25 -13.14 7.68
N LYS A 24 45.15 -14.27 8.39
CA LYS A 24 45.80 -15.54 7.99
C LYS A 24 45.01 -16.32 6.95
N LYS A 25 43.71 -16.06 6.80
CA LYS A 25 42.81 -16.78 5.88
C LYS A 25 42.53 -16.03 4.56
N LEU A 26 42.82 -14.72 4.54
CA LEU A 26 42.96 -13.91 3.34
C LEU A 26 44.44 -13.58 3.18
N THR A 27 45.08 -14.06 2.12
CA THR A 27 46.48 -13.80 1.76
C THR A 27 46.74 -12.30 1.52
N ILE A 28 46.74 -11.49 2.57
CA ILE A 28 47.02 -10.05 2.51
C ILE A 28 48.15 -9.78 3.49
N LYS A 29 49.35 -9.54 2.97
CA LYS A 29 50.51 -9.11 3.78
C LYS A 29 50.18 -7.78 4.48
N PRO A 30 50.57 -7.61 5.76
CA PRO A 30 50.30 -6.39 6.49
C PRO A 30 51.22 -5.31 5.93
N THR A 31 50.68 -4.46 5.07
CA THR A 31 51.33 -3.23 4.69
C THR A 31 50.70 -2.13 5.56
N SER A 32 51.54 -1.25 6.09
CA SER A 32 51.21 -0.11 6.94
C SER A 32 50.21 0.84 6.29
N VAL A 33 48.92 0.52 6.37
CA VAL A 33 47.87 1.25 5.67
C VAL A 33 47.01 1.99 6.70
N GLU A 34 47.06 3.32 6.65
CA GLU A 34 46.21 4.25 7.40
C GLU A 34 44.71 3.87 7.30
N PRO A 35 43.91 4.12 8.35
CA PRO A 35 42.51 3.68 8.42
C PRO A 35 41.64 4.14 7.23
N GLU A 36 41.95 5.27 6.60
CA GLU A 36 41.24 5.75 5.40
C GLU A 36 41.44 4.87 4.15
N LYS A 37 42.63 4.27 4.01
CA LYS A 37 42.97 3.40 2.87
C LYS A 37 42.43 1.98 3.06
N ALA A 38 42.17 1.55 4.30
CA ALA A 38 41.47 0.30 4.60
C ALA A 38 40.00 0.35 4.15
N PHE A 39 39.35 1.52 4.28
CA PHE A 39 37.98 1.77 3.81
C PHE A 39 37.88 1.70 2.27
N SER A 40 38.90 2.20 1.57
CA SER A 40 39.02 2.06 0.12
C SER A 40 39.24 0.60 -0.31
N ALA A 41 40.09 -0.16 0.39
CA ALA A 41 40.33 -1.57 0.11
C ALA A 41 39.10 -2.47 0.33
N MET A 42 38.25 -2.16 1.32
CA MET A 42 36.97 -2.84 1.54
C MET A 42 35.91 -2.49 0.48
N ARG A 43 36.10 -1.36 -0.24
CA ARG A 43 35.22 -0.88 -1.31
C ARG A 43 35.41 -1.62 -2.64
N TYR A 44 36.53 -2.30 -2.85
CA TYR A 44 36.93 -2.91 -4.14
C TYR A 44 37.44 -4.36 -4.00
N GLY A 45 36.77 -5.19 -3.20
CA GLY A 45 37.01 -6.64 -3.21
C GLY A 45 36.47 -7.31 -4.50
N MET A 46 36.92 -8.53 -4.80
CA MET A 46 36.34 -9.41 -5.81
C MET A 46 35.73 -10.66 -5.15
N PHE A 47 34.54 -11.10 -5.57
CA PHE A 47 34.01 -12.44 -5.25
C PHE A 47 33.62 -13.10 -6.55
N VAL A 48 33.59 -14.42 -6.46
CA VAL A 48 33.21 -15.29 -7.56
C VAL A 48 31.70 -15.54 -7.42
N ASP A 49 30.93 -15.22 -8.46
CA ASP A 49 29.50 -15.55 -8.51
C ASP A 49 29.31 -17.09 -8.58
N GLU A 50 28.06 -17.57 -8.49
CA GLU A 50 27.77 -19.01 -8.59
C GLU A 50 28.19 -19.63 -9.94
N ASN A 51 28.43 -18.81 -10.97
CA ASN A 51 28.85 -19.20 -12.31
C ASN A 51 30.37 -19.10 -12.53
N GLY A 52 31.17 -18.75 -11.51
CA GLY A 52 32.61 -18.63 -11.64
C GLY A 52 33.12 -17.28 -12.17
N MET A 53 32.26 -16.28 -12.31
CA MET A 53 32.60 -14.95 -12.81
C MET A 53 33.07 -14.03 -11.68
N ASN A 54 34.12 -13.25 -11.93
CA ASN A 54 34.63 -12.28 -10.97
C ASN A 54 33.77 -11.01 -11.00
N GLU A 55 33.07 -10.72 -9.90
CA GLU A 55 32.34 -9.47 -9.72
C GLU A 55 32.99 -8.58 -8.64
N THR A 56 32.96 -7.27 -8.87
CA THR A 56 33.51 -6.26 -7.94
C THR A 56 32.46 -5.88 -6.90
N ARG A 57 32.78 -5.86 -5.57
CA ARG A 57 31.86 -5.19 -4.61
C ARG A 57 31.82 -3.73 -5.01
N LYS A 58 30.62 -3.17 -4.92
CA LYS A 58 30.41 -1.73 -4.84
C LYS A 58 29.60 -1.47 -3.59
N TRP A 59 30.01 -0.45 -2.85
CA TRP A 59 29.15 0.11 -1.81
C TRP A 59 28.15 1.00 -2.50
N GLU A 60 26.88 0.61 -2.40
CA GLU A 60 25.77 1.31 -3.01
C GLU A 60 24.82 1.79 -1.92
N THR A 61 24.34 3.02 -2.08
CA THR A 61 23.31 3.60 -1.24
C THR A 61 21.94 3.16 -1.73
N HIS A 62 21.00 2.95 -0.82
CA HIS A 62 19.62 2.71 -1.21
C HIS A 62 19.03 3.93 -1.91
N GLU A 63 18.21 3.68 -2.93
CA GLU A 63 17.49 4.73 -3.68
C GLU A 63 16.60 5.58 -2.75
N PHE A 64 15.97 4.94 -1.76
CA PHE A 64 15.25 5.60 -0.68
C PHE A 64 16.06 5.57 0.60
N ASN A 65 16.54 6.74 1.02
CA ASN A 65 17.38 6.92 2.20
C ASN A 65 16.90 8.12 3.04
N PHE A 66 17.59 8.37 4.15
CA PHE A 66 17.29 9.43 5.11
C PHE A 66 18.51 10.34 5.35
N ASP A 67 19.40 10.47 4.36
CA ASP A 67 20.66 11.20 4.51
C ASP A 67 20.41 12.72 4.54
N ASN A 68 19.49 13.20 3.69
CA ASN A 68 19.07 14.60 3.63
C ASN A 68 17.57 14.75 3.84
N ILE A 69 17.12 15.94 4.27
CA ILE A 69 15.69 16.23 4.50
C ILE A 69 14.87 16.01 3.23
N PHE A 70 15.37 16.40 2.06
CA PHE A 70 14.64 16.24 0.80
C PHE A 70 14.49 14.76 0.41
N GLU A 71 15.56 13.98 0.54
CA GLU A 71 15.54 12.53 0.28
C GLU A 71 14.62 11.81 1.28
N ALA A 72 14.67 12.20 2.55
CA ALA A 72 13.76 11.71 3.58
C ALA A 72 12.28 12.03 3.26
N MET A 73 11.99 13.24 2.76
CA MET A 73 10.64 13.59 2.32
C MET A 73 10.18 12.73 1.14
N THR A 74 11.04 12.47 0.16
CA THR A 74 10.73 11.57 -0.96
C THR A 74 10.49 10.14 -0.50
N THR A 75 11.34 9.61 0.38
CA THR A 75 11.18 8.29 1.00
C THR A 75 9.84 8.19 1.73
N LEU A 76 9.49 9.18 2.56
CA LEU A 76 8.22 9.23 3.29
C LEU A 76 7.02 9.38 2.35
N PHE A 77 7.15 10.14 1.26
CA PHE A 77 6.11 10.24 0.24
C PHE A 77 5.80 8.89 -0.40
N VAL A 78 6.81 8.09 -0.74
CA VAL A 78 6.63 6.73 -1.27
C VAL A 78 6.00 5.79 -0.23
N VAL A 79 6.40 5.89 1.04
CA VAL A 79 5.77 5.14 2.14
C VAL A 79 4.29 5.49 2.26
N MET A 80 3.95 6.78 2.12
CA MET A 80 2.59 7.29 2.19
C MET A 80 1.69 6.81 1.05
N THR A 81 2.24 6.54 -0.14
CA THR A 81 1.47 5.98 -1.26
C THR A 81 1.24 4.47 -1.14
N PHE A 82 1.77 3.81 -0.11
CA PHE A 82 1.71 2.36 0.11
C PHE A 82 2.39 1.51 -0.98
N GLU A 83 3.32 2.09 -1.73
CA GLU A 83 4.05 1.40 -2.80
C GLU A 83 5.49 1.14 -2.36
N GLY A 84 5.96 -0.10 -2.46
CA GLY A 84 7.35 -0.45 -2.12
C GLY A 84 7.80 -0.22 -0.67
N TRP A 85 6.91 0.26 0.21
CA TRP A 85 7.21 0.58 1.61
C TRP A 85 7.74 -0.59 2.46
N PRO A 86 7.40 -1.88 2.22
CA PRO A 86 7.97 -2.96 3.00
C PRO A 86 9.49 -3.07 2.76
N GLY A 87 9.97 -2.81 1.55
CA GLY A 87 11.40 -2.80 1.24
C GLY A 87 12.15 -1.71 2.02
N ILE A 88 11.57 -0.50 2.07
CA ILE A 88 12.10 0.62 2.85
C ILE A 88 12.11 0.27 4.35
N LEU A 89 11.05 -0.34 4.84
CA LEU A 89 10.95 -0.81 6.23
C LEU A 89 12.02 -1.85 6.56
N TYR A 90 12.21 -2.88 5.71
CA TYR A 90 13.22 -3.91 5.96
C TYR A 90 14.63 -3.33 5.96
N ASN A 91 14.95 -2.42 5.03
CA ASN A 91 16.23 -1.71 5.03
C ASN A 91 16.43 -0.90 6.32
N ALA A 92 15.36 -0.30 6.86
CA ALA A 92 15.41 0.43 8.12
C ALA A 92 15.57 -0.49 9.35
N ILE A 93 14.93 -1.66 9.36
CA ILE A 93 15.07 -2.68 10.43
C ILE A 93 16.49 -3.24 10.46
N ASP A 94 17.07 -3.48 9.29
CA ASP A 94 18.41 -4.07 9.16
C ASP A 94 19.54 -3.04 9.40
N SER A 95 19.18 -1.78 9.69
CA SER A 95 20.16 -0.73 10.00
C SER A 95 20.91 -1.02 11.31
N LYS A 96 22.24 -0.81 11.28
CA LYS A 96 23.13 -1.00 12.45
C LYS A 96 23.68 0.31 12.99
N GLY A 97 24.54 0.97 12.22
CA GLY A 97 25.20 2.21 12.59
C GLY A 97 25.62 3.00 11.34
N VAL A 98 26.32 4.11 11.55
CA VAL A 98 26.85 4.94 10.45
C VAL A 98 28.01 4.21 9.77
N ASP A 99 28.05 4.25 8.44
CA ASP A 99 29.12 3.67 7.60
C ASP A 99 29.36 2.16 7.80
N VAL A 100 28.35 1.42 8.27
CA VAL A 100 28.38 -0.03 8.39
C VAL A 100 27.26 -0.68 7.59
N GLY A 101 27.55 -1.85 7.01
CA GLY A 101 26.56 -2.63 6.27
C GLY A 101 25.39 -3.11 7.15
N PRO A 102 24.25 -3.45 6.52
CA PRO A 102 23.07 -3.92 7.23
C PRO A 102 23.30 -5.27 7.92
N VAL A 103 22.64 -5.48 9.05
CA VAL A 103 22.57 -6.75 9.76
C VAL A 103 21.10 -7.13 9.88
N LYS A 104 20.77 -8.32 9.38
CA LYS A 104 19.40 -8.82 9.36
C LYS A 104 18.76 -8.78 10.76
N ASP A 105 17.56 -8.20 10.85
CA ASP A 105 16.73 -8.14 12.06
C ASP A 105 17.40 -7.41 13.24
N ASN A 106 18.29 -6.46 12.98
CA ASN A 106 19.05 -5.78 14.03
C ASN A 106 18.18 -4.86 14.92
N ARG A 107 17.23 -4.12 14.32
CA ARG A 107 16.40 -3.12 15.03
C ARG A 107 14.91 -3.23 14.66
N PRO A 108 14.22 -4.33 15.04
CA PRO A 108 12.81 -4.51 14.69
C PRO A 108 11.87 -3.43 15.27
N LEU A 109 12.28 -2.76 16.36
CA LEU A 109 11.50 -1.67 16.97
C LEU A 109 11.32 -0.46 16.05
N VAL A 110 12.16 -0.28 15.04
CA VAL A 110 12.02 0.79 14.04
C VAL A 110 10.71 0.65 13.25
N ALA A 111 10.15 -0.56 13.15
CA ALA A 111 8.86 -0.78 12.49
C ALA A 111 7.71 0.04 13.11
N ILE A 112 7.76 0.30 14.42
CA ILE A 112 6.72 1.06 15.12
C ILE A 112 6.63 2.49 14.56
N TYR A 113 7.76 3.10 14.21
CA TYR A 113 7.78 4.44 13.61
C TYR A 113 6.99 4.47 12.29
N PHE A 114 7.25 3.50 11.40
CA PHE A 114 6.58 3.42 10.10
C PHE A 114 5.08 3.13 10.25
N VAL A 115 4.69 2.23 11.16
CA VAL A 115 3.28 1.91 11.43
C VAL A 115 2.52 3.13 11.93
N ILE A 116 3.09 3.87 12.89
CA ILE A 116 2.45 5.10 13.41
C ILE A 116 2.35 6.16 12.32
N TYR A 117 3.42 6.36 11.55
CA TYR A 117 3.43 7.30 10.42
C TYR A 117 2.33 6.98 9.41
N ILE A 118 2.21 5.71 9.00
CA ILE A 118 1.19 5.23 8.07
C ILE A 118 -0.22 5.52 8.60
N ILE A 119 -0.51 5.21 9.86
CA ILE A 119 -1.85 5.42 10.45
C ILE A 119 -2.20 6.91 10.46
N ILE A 120 -1.28 7.75 10.90
CA ILE A 120 -1.50 9.20 11.00
C ILE A 120 -1.77 9.79 9.61
N ILE A 121 -0.90 9.51 8.64
CA ILE A 121 -1.01 10.07 7.29
C ILE A 121 -2.25 9.54 6.56
N ALA A 122 -2.56 8.25 6.71
CA ALA A 122 -3.77 7.67 6.13
C ALA A 122 -5.05 8.34 6.66
N PHE A 123 -5.11 8.59 7.98
CA PHE A 123 -6.24 9.29 8.59
C PHE A 123 -6.40 10.71 8.02
N PHE A 124 -5.30 11.46 7.91
CA PHE A 124 -5.34 12.78 7.30
C PHE A 124 -5.74 12.73 5.82
N MET A 125 -5.23 11.78 5.05
CA MET A 125 -5.55 11.65 3.63
C MET A 125 -7.03 11.38 3.37
N VAL A 126 -7.63 10.46 4.14
CA VAL A 126 -9.07 10.19 4.05
C VAL A 126 -9.89 11.44 4.42
N ASN A 127 -9.50 12.14 5.48
CA ASN A 127 -10.22 13.33 5.92
C ASN A 127 -10.14 14.49 4.91
N ILE A 128 -8.98 14.69 4.28
CA ILE A 128 -8.81 15.70 3.23
C ILE A 128 -9.65 15.33 2.01
N PHE A 129 -9.61 14.07 1.59
CA PHE A 129 -10.39 13.59 0.44
C PHE A 129 -11.91 13.77 0.67
N VAL A 130 -12.41 13.31 1.82
CA VAL A 130 -13.82 13.47 2.20
C VAL A 130 -14.21 14.95 2.31
N GLY A 131 -13.35 15.76 2.92
CA GLY A 131 -13.57 17.21 3.03
C GLY A 131 -13.70 17.88 1.66
N PHE A 132 -12.77 17.59 0.74
CA PHE A 132 -12.80 18.11 -0.62
C PHE A 132 -14.06 17.67 -1.37
N VAL A 133 -14.39 16.37 -1.34
CA VAL A 133 -15.56 15.83 -2.03
C VAL A 133 -16.85 16.47 -1.53
N ILE A 134 -17.02 16.62 -0.21
CA ILE A 134 -18.21 17.26 0.38
C ILE A 134 -18.31 18.72 -0.05
N VAL A 135 -17.20 19.46 -0.03
CA VAL A 135 -17.20 20.89 -0.43
C VAL A 135 -17.58 21.04 -1.90
N THR A 136 -17.03 20.21 -2.78
CA THR A 136 -17.35 20.24 -4.21
C THR A 136 -18.83 19.91 -4.45
N PHE A 137 -19.36 18.84 -3.85
CA PHE A 137 -20.78 18.48 -4.02
C PHE A 137 -21.75 19.52 -3.45
N LYS A 138 -21.38 20.17 -2.33
CA LYS A 138 -22.17 21.28 -1.80
C LYS A 138 -22.14 22.48 -2.74
N SER A 139 -20.96 22.82 -3.29
CA SER A 139 -20.84 23.94 -4.22
C SER A 139 -21.68 23.69 -5.47
N GLU A 140 -21.51 22.57 -6.16
CA GLU A 140 -22.26 22.25 -7.38
C GLU A 140 -23.77 22.10 -7.11
N GLY A 141 -24.13 21.42 -6.01
CA GLY A 141 -25.53 21.19 -5.65
C GLY A 141 -26.27 22.42 -5.13
N GLU A 142 -25.58 23.45 -4.67
CA GLU A 142 -26.18 24.72 -4.21
C GLU A 142 -26.07 25.83 -5.27
N GLU A 143 -25.09 25.77 -6.17
CA GLU A 143 -24.84 26.79 -7.20
C GLU A 143 -25.99 26.93 -8.20
N GLU A 144 -26.62 25.82 -8.61
CA GLU A 144 -27.81 25.85 -9.47
C GLU A 144 -29.00 26.58 -8.82
N PHE A 145 -29.04 26.64 -7.49
CA PHE A 145 -30.18 27.17 -6.74
C PHE A 145 -29.90 28.48 -5.97
N LYS A 146 -28.69 29.06 -6.08
CA LYS A 146 -28.32 30.32 -5.40
C LYS A 146 -29.27 31.48 -5.69
N ASN A 147 -29.95 31.47 -6.84
CA ASN A 147 -30.88 32.51 -7.27
C ASN A 147 -32.38 32.16 -7.07
N CYS A 148 -32.69 31.04 -6.40
CA CYS A 148 -34.07 30.63 -6.12
C CYS A 148 -34.45 30.93 -4.66
N GLU A 149 -35.49 31.74 -4.42
CA GLU A 149 -36.01 32.05 -3.07
C GLU A 149 -36.69 30.87 -2.35
N LEU A 150 -36.84 29.72 -3.02
CA LEU A 150 -37.57 28.56 -2.50
C LEU A 150 -36.68 27.65 -1.63
N ASP A 151 -37.25 26.98 -0.61
CA ASP A 151 -36.54 25.97 0.18
C ASP A 151 -36.34 24.63 -0.59
N LYS A 152 -35.37 23.81 -0.17
CA LYS A 152 -35.08 22.50 -0.79
C LYS A 152 -36.28 21.57 -0.76
N ASN A 153 -37.05 21.54 0.34
CA ASN A 153 -38.21 20.67 0.44
C ASN A 153 -39.35 21.13 -0.49
N GLN A 154 -39.52 22.44 -0.64
CA GLN A 154 -40.51 23.03 -1.53
C GLN A 154 -40.17 22.73 -2.99
N ARG A 155 -38.90 22.87 -3.39
CA ARG A 155 -38.43 22.51 -4.74
C ARG A 155 -38.70 21.05 -5.06
N ASN A 156 -38.33 20.13 -4.17
CA ASN A 156 -38.54 18.69 -4.39
C ASN A 156 -40.03 18.34 -4.56
N CYS A 157 -40.91 19.00 -3.79
CA CYS A 157 -42.35 18.80 -3.92
C CYS A 157 -42.88 19.30 -5.28
N ILE A 158 -42.47 20.50 -5.69
CA ILE A 158 -42.91 21.09 -6.97
C ILE A 158 -42.37 20.26 -8.14
N ASP A 159 -41.09 19.91 -8.13
CA ASP A 159 -40.47 19.10 -9.19
C ASP A 159 -41.16 17.74 -9.33
N TYR A 160 -41.46 17.08 -8.21
CA TYR A 160 -42.22 15.83 -8.21
C TYR A 160 -43.60 16.02 -8.84
N VAL A 161 -44.36 17.04 -8.43
CA VAL A 161 -45.70 17.31 -8.97
C VAL A 161 -45.65 17.60 -10.48
N LEU A 162 -44.65 18.34 -10.95
CA LEU A 162 -44.47 18.67 -12.38
C LEU A 162 -44.03 17.46 -13.22
N ASN A 163 -43.22 16.57 -12.65
CA ASN A 163 -42.65 15.42 -13.37
C ASN A 163 -43.48 14.13 -13.28
N ILE A 164 -44.55 14.10 -12.47
CA ILE A 164 -45.45 12.94 -12.40
C ILE A 164 -46.01 12.61 -13.78
N ARG A 165 -45.79 11.37 -14.20
CA ARG A 165 -46.51 10.75 -15.31
C ARG A 165 -47.45 9.70 -14.74
N PRO A 166 -48.71 9.64 -15.22
CA PRO A 166 -49.64 8.64 -14.76
C PRO A 166 -49.13 7.24 -15.11
N VAL A 167 -49.08 6.35 -14.12
CA VAL A 167 -48.71 4.96 -14.34
C VAL A 167 -49.83 4.28 -15.10
N SER A 168 -49.55 3.78 -16.30
CA SER A 168 -50.52 3.02 -17.08
C SER A 168 -50.69 1.63 -16.46
N ARG A 169 -51.86 1.39 -15.86
CA ARG A 169 -52.23 0.07 -15.37
C ARG A 169 -52.98 -0.69 -16.46
N PHE A 170 -52.41 -1.77 -16.95
CA PHE A 170 -53.07 -2.64 -17.92
C PHE A 170 -54.27 -3.35 -17.26
N VAL A 171 -55.47 -3.11 -17.81
CA VAL A 171 -56.71 -3.78 -17.38
C VAL A 171 -57.19 -4.67 -18.53
N PRO A 172 -57.13 -6.01 -18.41
CA PRO A 172 -57.52 -6.91 -19.48
C PRO A 172 -59.05 -6.90 -19.69
N GLN A 173 -59.50 -6.93 -20.96
CA GLN A 173 -60.92 -6.90 -21.30
C GLN A 173 -61.58 -8.28 -21.35
N HIS A 174 -60.85 -9.34 -21.72
CA HIS A 174 -61.39 -10.69 -21.86
C HIS A 174 -61.26 -11.52 -20.56
N LYS A 175 -62.26 -12.38 -20.29
CA LYS A 175 -62.34 -13.20 -19.06
C LYS A 175 -61.13 -14.12 -18.83
N VAL A 176 -60.64 -14.77 -19.89
CA VAL A 176 -59.47 -15.67 -19.80
C VAL A 176 -58.19 -14.89 -19.52
N GLN A 177 -58.00 -13.76 -20.21
CA GLN A 177 -56.86 -12.85 -19.97
C GLN A 177 -56.88 -12.31 -18.54
N TYR A 178 -58.05 -11.97 -18.00
CA TYR A 178 -58.17 -11.55 -16.59
C TYR A 178 -57.77 -12.65 -15.62
N HIS A 179 -58.14 -13.91 -15.88
CA HIS A 179 -57.77 -15.03 -15.00
C HIS A 179 -56.25 -15.25 -14.98
N ILE A 180 -55.61 -15.26 -16.15
CA ILE A 180 -54.14 -15.38 -16.27
C ILE A 180 -53.46 -14.17 -15.64
N TRP A 181 -53.93 -12.96 -15.93
CA TRP A 181 -53.39 -11.72 -15.34
C TRP A 181 -53.47 -11.74 -13.82
N ARG A 182 -54.56 -12.26 -13.24
CA ARG A 182 -54.73 -12.41 -11.79
C ARG A 182 -53.73 -13.40 -11.18
N ILE A 183 -53.40 -14.48 -11.89
CA ILE A 183 -52.40 -15.46 -11.44
C ILE A 183 -50.99 -14.86 -11.51
N VAL A 184 -50.63 -14.26 -12.64
CA VAL A 184 -49.29 -13.68 -12.88
C VAL A 184 -49.03 -12.47 -11.99
N THR A 185 -50.06 -11.68 -11.69
CA THR A 185 -49.96 -10.50 -10.80
C THR A 185 -50.13 -10.87 -9.31
N SER A 186 -50.26 -12.16 -8.99
CA SER A 186 -50.42 -12.61 -7.60
C SER A 186 -49.10 -12.61 -6.83
N LYS A 187 -49.15 -12.33 -5.53
CA LYS A 187 -47.97 -12.34 -4.66
C LYS A 187 -47.34 -13.73 -4.54
N GLN A 188 -48.14 -14.80 -4.59
CA GLN A 188 -47.63 -16.16 -4.54
C GLN A 188 -46.74 -16.48 -5.75
N PHE A 189 -47.11 -16.00 -6.94
CA PHE A 189 -46.32 -16.19 -8.16
C PHE A 189 -45.01 -15.40 -8.12
N GLU A 190 -45.01 -14.18 -7.58
CA GLU A 190 -43.77 -13.40 -7.34
C GLU A 190 -42.79 -14.19 -6.45
N TYR A 191 -43.24 -14.73 -5.31
CA TYR A 191 -42.37 -15.51 -4.42
C TYR A 191 -41.83 -16.80 -5.06
N MET A 192 -42.63 -17.45 -5.91
CA MET A 192 -42.18 -18.64 -6.64
C MET A 192 -41.04 -18.32 -7.61
N ILE A 193 -41.14 -17.21 -8.36
CA ILE A 193 -40.06 -16.77 -9.26
C ILE A 193 -38.81 -16.40 -8.46
N PHE A 194 -38.94 -15.66 -7.37
CA PHE A 194 -37.80 -15.35 -6.50
C PHE A 194 -37.13 -16.63 -5.96
N GLY A 195 -37.91 -17.63 -5.57
CA GLY A 195 -37.39 -18.93 -5.15
C GLY A 195 -36.60 -19.64 -6.25
N PHE A 196 -37.07 -19.61 -7.50
CA PHE A 196 -36.35 -20.20 -8.63
C PHE A 196 -35.06 -19.45 -8.96
N ILE A 197 -35.05 -18.12 -8.89
CA ILE A 197 -33.83 -17.33 -9.07
C ILE A 197 -32.80 -17.72 -8.02
N VAL A 198 -33.19 -17.69 -6.73
CA VAL A 198 -32.29 -18.05 -5.61
C VAL A 198 -31.79 -19.48 -5.74
N GLY A 199 -32.66 -20.43 -6.09
CA GLY A 199 -32.28 -21.82 -6.30
C GLY A 199 -31.24 -21.98 -7.43
N ASN A 200 -31.42 -21.27 -8.54
CA ASN A 200 -30.45 -21.30 -9.65
C ASN A 200 -29.09 -20.71 -9.23
N THR A 201 -29.08 -19.62 -8.46
CA THR A 201 -27.84 -19.03 -7.94
C THR A 201 -27.10 -19.98 -7.00
N ILE A 202 -27.81 -20.74 -6.16
CA ILE A 202 -27.21 -21.74 -5.26
C ILE A 202 -26.59 -22.89 -6.04
N VAL A 203 -27.27 -23.38 -7.08
CA VAL A 203 -26.75 -24.45 -7.95
C VAL A 203 -25.49 -23.99 -8.67
N LEU A 204 -25.49 -22.76 -9.19
CA LEU A 204 -24.31 -22.13 -9.82
C LEU A 204 -23.15 -21.93 -8.84
N ALA A 205 -23.42 -21.59 -7.58
CA ALA A 205 -22.39 -21.42 -6.56
C ALA A 205 -21.79 -22.76 -6.06
N GLY A 206 -22.48 -23.87 -6.29
CA GLY A 206 -22.06 -25.21 -5.89
C GLY A 206 -21.32 -26.01 -6.97
N GLN A 207 -21.16 -25.46 -8.19
CA GLN A 207 -20.31 -26.00 -9.26
C GLN A 207 -18.92 -25.38 -9.21
#